data_AF-A0A6B1HE01-F1
#
_entry.id   AF-A0A6B1HE01-F1
#
_cell.length_a   1.000
_cell.length_b   1.000
_cell.length_c   1.000
_cell.angle_alpha   90.00
_cell.angle_beta   90.00
_cell.angle_gamma   90.00
#
_symmetry.space_group_name_H-M   'P 1'
#
loop_
_entity.id
_entity.type
_entity.pdbx_description
1 polymer ?
#
loop_
_entity_poly.entity_id
_entity_poly.type
_entity_poly.pdbx_seq_one_letter_code
_entity_poly.pdbx_strand_id
1 'polypeptide(L)'
;MATVKLARREREALDVLYRYAPCTVADVQSHLGASYAAARGVLSRLARRGLASHRYDGPRYVYEPTGDVSVAAESALKNLAATFFGGSNAAVMDALLGMSTDTLDDVELKRLEELVAAARKSRRDNA
;
A
#
# COMPACT_ATOMS: atom_id res chain seq x y z
N MET A 1 15.81 -1.42 -3.38
CA MET A 1 15.24 -2.64 -2.76
C MET A 1 14.66 -3.52 -3.85
N ALA A 2 14.87 -4.84 -3.78
CA ALA A 2 14.34 -5.78 -4.75
C ALA A 2 12.81 -5.72 -4.76
N THR A 3 12.20 -5.53 -5.93
CA THR A 3 10.76 -5.59 -6.11
C THR A 3 10.28 -6.99 -5.73
N VAL A 4 9.65 -7.10 -4.56
CA VAL A 4 9.11 -8.37 -4.08
C VAL A 4 7.96 -8.75 -5.02
N LYS A 5 8.19 -9.71 -5.93
CA LYS A 5 7.16 -10.20 -6.84
C LYS A 5 6.12 -10.97 -6.04
N LEU A 6 4.95 -10.37 -5.83
CA LEU A 6 3.82 -10.99 -5.16
C LEU A 6 2.90 -11.63 -6.20
N ALA A 7 2.45 -12.86 -5.93
CA ALA A 7 1.31 -13.42 -6.64
C ALA A 7 0.04 -12.60 -6.30
N ARG A 8 -0.96 -12.62 -7.19
CA ARG A 8 -2.21 -11.86 -7.02
C ARG A 8 -2.81 -12.02 -5.62
N ARG A 9 -3.01 -13.25 -5.17
CA ARG A 9 -3.59 -13.56 -3.85
C ARG A 9 -2.71 -13.12 -2.68
N GLU A 10 -1.39 -13.13 -2.84
CA GLU A 10 -0.47 -12.62 -1.80
C GLU A 10 -0.55 -11.11 -1.68
N ARG A 11 -0.67 -10.40 -2.81
CA ARG A 11 -0.88 -8.95 -2.82
C ARG A 11 -2.20 -8.59 -2.15
N GLU A 12 -3.30 -9.22 -2.58
CA GLU A 12 -4.63 -8.97 -1.99
C GLU A 12 -4.63 -9.22 -0.48
N ALA A 13 -4.01 -10.31 0.00
CA ALA A 13 -3.92 -10.58 1.44
C ALA A 13 -3.06 -9.56 2.17
N LEU A 14 -1.95 -9.12 1.57
CA LEU A 14 -1.08 -8.10 2.16
C LEU A 14 -1.78 -6.73 2.21
N ASP A 15 -2.59 -6.38 1.20
CA ASP A 15 -3.41 -5.18 1.18
C ASP A 15 -4.46 -5.19 2.30
N VAL A 16 -5.09 -6.34 2.56
CA VAL A 16 -5.99 -6.54 3.71
C VAL A 16 -5.24 -6.31 5.02
N LEU A 17 -4.03 -6.86 5.18
CA LEU A 17 -3.23 -6.64 6.39
C LEU A 17 -2.83 -5.17 6.55
N TYR A 18 -2.43 -4.48 5.49
CA TYR A 18 -2.09 -3.05 5.59
C TYR A 18 -3.28 -2.16 5.94
N ARG A 19 -4.51 -2.56 5.57
CA ARG A 19 -5.71 -1.77 5.81
C ARG A 19 -6.40 -2.09 7.13
N TYR A 20 -6.37 -3.35 7.57
CA TYR A 20 -7.23 -3.84 8.65
C TYR A 20 -6.49 -4.56 9.78
N ALA A 21 -5.16 -4.63 9.74
CA ALA A 21 -4.40 -5.30 10.81
C ALA A 21 -4.70 -4.68 12.20
N PRO A 22 -4.69 -5.51 13.27
CA PRO A 22 -4.45 -6.96 13.26
C PRO A 22 -5.62 -7.78 12.68
N CYS A 23 -5.32 -8.83 11.91
CA CYS A 23 -6.34 -9.71 11.32
C CYS A 23 -6.13 -11.18 11.67
N THR A 24 -7.20 -11.91 11.95
CA THR A 24 -7.18 -13.38 11.99
C THR A 24 -7.23 -13.98 10.57
N VAL A 25 -6.99 -15.29 10.45
CA VAL A 25 -7.21 -16.02 9.19
C VAL A 25 -8.66 -15.88 8.70
N ALA A 26 -9.63 -15.84 9.62
CA ALA A 26 -11.04 -15.70 9.29
C ALA A 26 -11.37 -14.31 8.72
N ASP A 27 -10.73 -13.26 9.25
CA ASP A 27 -10.89 -11.90 8.72
C ASP A 27 -10.35 -11.81 7.29
N VAL A 28 -9.15 -12.36 7.06
CA VAL A 28 -8.55 -12.40 5.73
C VAL A 28 -9.37 -13.27 4.77
N GLN A 29 -9.90 -14.40 5.24
CA GLN A 29 -10.82 -15.23 4.46
C GLN A 29 -12.03 -14.44 3.97
N SER A 30 -12.69 -13.70 4.87
CA SER A 30 -13.87 -12.90 4.57
C SER A 30 -13.57 -11.82 3.53
N HIS A 31 -12.47 -11.08 3.70
CA HIS A 31 -12.09 -10.02 2.76
C HIS A 31 -11.68 -10.54 1.38
N LEU A 32 -11.05 -11.71 1.31
CA LEU A 32 -10.58 -12.29 0.04
C LEU A 32 -11.65 -13.07 -0.73
N GLY A 33 -12.80 -13.36 -0.10
CA GLY A 33 -13.78 -14.31 -0.63
C GLY A 33 -13.16 -15.68 -0.91
N ALA A 34 -12.31 -16.16 0.00
CA ALA A 34 -11.54 -17.40 -0.17
C ALA A 34 -11.99 -18.48 0.83
N SER A 35 -11.48 -19.71 0.66
CA SER A 35 -11.62 -20.73 1.71
C SER A 35 -10.62 -20.48 2.85
N TYR A 36 -10.95 -20.94 4.07
CA TYR A 36 -10.06 -20.79 5.23
C TYR A 36 -8.65 -21.36 4.96
N ALA A 37 -8.57 -22.54 4.33
CA ALA A 37 -7.30 -23.17 3.98
C ALA A 37 -6.49 -22.33 2.96
N ALA A 38 -7.16 -21.72 1.98
CA ALA A 38 -6.50 -20.84 1.02
C ALA A 38 -5.97 -19.56 1.69
N ALA A 39 -6.78 -18.91 2.54
CA ALA A 39 -6.37 -17.73 3.30
C ALA A 39 -5.16 -18.04 4.21
N ARG A 40 -5.23 -19.13 4.98
CA ARG A 40 -4.12 -19.60 5.83
C ARG A 40 -2.87 -19.89 5.01
N GLY A 41 -3.01 -20.53 3.85
CA GLY A 41 -1.89 -20.83 2.97
C GLY A 41 -1.21 -19.57 2.42
N VAL A 42 -1.98 -18.55 2.05
CA VAL A 42 -1.44 -17.25 1.62
C VAL A 42 -0.70 -16.56 2.77
N LEU A 43 -1.32 -16.46 3.94
CA LEU A 43 -0.70 -15.83 5.12
C LEU A 43 0.59 -16.54 5.54
N SER A 44 0.62 -17.87 5.45
CA SER A 44 1.84 -18.66 5.74
C SER A 44 2.96 -18.35 4.75
N ARG A 45 2.64 -18.15 3.46
CA ARG A 45 3.64 -17.75 2.45
C ARG A 45 4.16 -16.34 2.69
N LEU A 46 3.27 -15.40 3.01
CA LEU A 46 3.68 -14.03 3.38
C LEU A 46 4.59 -14.04 4.61
N ALA A 47 4.24 -14.81 5.64
CA ALA A 47 5.05 -14.93 6.84
C ALA A 47 6.42 -15.56 6.58
N ARG A 48 6.48 -16.64 5.80
CA ARG A 48 7.74 -17.27 5.38
C ARG A 48 8.65 -16.31 4.60
N ARG A 49 8.06 -15.35 3.89
CA ARG A 49 8.79 -14.32 3.12
C ARG A 49 9.11 -13.06 3.94
N GLY A 50 8.75 -13.04 5.22
CA GLY A 50 8.96 -11.89 6.10
C GLY A 50 8.13 -10.67 5.70
N LEU A 51 6.97 -10.87 5.05
CA LEU A 51 6.04 -9.81 4.64
C LEU A 51 4.84 -9.67 5.60
N ALA A 52 4.62 -10.68 6.43
CA ALA A 52 3.66 -10.63 7.51
C ALA A 52 4.28 -11.28 8.75
N SER A 53 3.91 -10.79 9.93
CA SER A 53 4.18 -11.45 11.20
C SER A 53 2.88 -12.09 11.69
N HIS A 54 3.01 -13.02 12.64
CA HIS A 54 1.87 -13.53 13.36
C HIS A 54 2.23 -13.68 14.83
N ARG A 55 1.25 -13.46 15.71
CA ARG A 55 1.36 -13.75 17.14
C ARG A 55 0.18 -14.61 17.58
N TYR A 56 0.42 -15.40 18.62
CA TYR A 56 -0.62 -16.17 19.28
C TYR A 56 -1.47 -15.21 20.13
N ASP A 57 -2.78 -15.24 19.91
CA ASP A 57 -3.78 -14.41 20.60
C ASP A 57 -4.87 -15.33 21.17
N GLY A 58 -4.48 -16.11 22.17
CA GLY A 58 -5.31 -17.15 22.77
C GLY A 58 -5.68 -18.23 21.74
N PRO A 59 -6.97 -18.54 21.48
CA PRO A 59 -7.33 -19.66 20.60
C PRO A 59 -6.97 -19.46 19.12
N ARG A 60 -6.46 -18.29 18.71
CA ARG A 60 -6.23 -17.93 17.30
C ARG A 60 -4.87 -17.26 17.12
N TYR A 61 -4.42 -17.22 15.87
CA TYR A 61 -3.31 -16.38 15.46
C TYR A 61 -3.84 -15.12 14.79
N VAL A 62 -3.25 -13.98 15.13
CA VAL A 62 -3.46 -12.70 14.43
C VAL A 62 -2.21 -12.36 13.63
N TYR A 63 -2.42 -11.74 12.47
CA TYR A 63 -1.42 -11.41 11.47
C TYR A 63 -1.36 -9.90 11.27
N GLU A 64 -0.16 -9.40 11.04
CA GLU A 64 0.16 -7.99 10.79
C GLU A 64 1.22 -7.87 9.69
N PRO A 65 1.24 -6.80 8.90
CA PRO A 65 2.34 -6.58 7.95
C PRO A 65 3.64 -6.28 8.70
N THR A 66 4.77 -6.73 8.19
CA THR A 66 6.11 -6.50 8.79
C THR A 66 6.85 -5.31 8.19
N GLY A 67 6.40 -4.80 7.04
CA GLY A 67 6.99 -3.64 6.39
C GLY A 67 6.40 -2.33 6.88
N ASP A 68 7.21 -1.27 6.92
CA ASP A 68 6.70 0.09 7.05
C ASP A 68 5.82 0.40 5.82
N VAL A 69 4.55 0.69 6.07
CA VAL A 69 3.54 1.04 5.06
C VAL A 69 4.06 2.14 4.14
N SER A 70 4.73 3.14 4.70
CA SER A 70 5.23 4.30 3.94
C SER A 70 6.31 3.91 2.94
N VAL A 71 7.28 3.10 3.37
CA VAL A 71 8.39 2.61 2.53
C VAL A 71 7.88 1.68 1.43
N ALA A 72 6.92 0.82 1.77
CA ALA A 72 6.28 -0.08 0.81
C ALA A 72 5.44 0.70 -0.22
N ALA A 73 4.65 1.68 0.24
CA ALA A 73 3.83 2.53 -0.61
C ALA A 73 4.68 3.40 -1.54
N GLU A 74 5.75 4.04 -1.04
CA GLU A 74 6.67 4.84 -1.85
C GLU A 74 7.32 3.98 -2.95
N SER A 75 7.82 2.80 -2.58
CA SER A 75 8.43 1.88 -3.53
C SER A 75 7.42 1.41 -4.60
N ALA A 76 6.18 1.13 -4.20
CA ALA A 76 5.12 0.72 -5.13
C ALA A 76 4.77 1.86 -6.10
N LEU A 77 4.58 3.08 -5.59
CA LEU A 77 4.25 4.26 -6.39
C LEU A 77 5.37 4.59 -7.38
N LYS A 78 6.63 4.51 -6.95
CA LYS A 78 7.79 4.73 -7.82
C LYS A 78 7.85 3.74 -8.98
N ASN A 79 7.57 2.46 -8.73
CA ASN A 79 7.54 1.45 -9.78
C ASN A 79 6.36 1.67 -10.74
N LEU A 80 5.19 2.02 -10.22
CA LEU A 80 4.01 2.33 -11.02
C LEU A 80 4.27 3.56 -11.92
N ALA A 81 4.82 4.63 -11.34
CA ALA A 81 5.24 5.83 -12.07
C ALA A 81 6.24 5.49 -13.18
N ALA A 82 7.28 4.70 -12.87
CA ALA A 82 8.27 4.28 -13.86
C ALA A 82 7.65 3.44 -14.99
N THR A 83 6.74 2.53 -14.65
CA THR A 83 6.18 1.55 -15.60
C THR A 83 5.16 2.17 -16.57
N PHE A 84 4.24 2.98 -16.05
CA PHE A 84 3.10 3.47 -16.82
C PHE A 84 3.19 4.95 -17.19
N PHE A 85 4.03 5.71 -16.49
CA PHE A 85 4.10 7.17 -16.63
C PHE A 85 5.53 7.66 -16.95
N GLY A 86 6.42 6.76 -17.36
CA GLY A 86 7.81 7.09 -17.70
C GLY A 86 8.61 7.73 -16.57
N GLY A 87 8.19 7.54 -15.32
CA GLY A 87 8.79 8.18 -14.13
C GLY A 87 8.41 9.65 -13.96
N SER A 88 7.46 10.18 -14.72
CA SER A 88 7.03 11.58 -14.63
C SER A 88 6.07 11.79 -13.47
N ASN A 89 6.51 12.52 -12.44
CA ASN A 89 5.64 12.94 -11.33
C ASN A 89 4.46 13.78 -11.81
N ALA A 90 4.65 14.62 -12.84
CA ALA A 90 3.58 15.45 -13.39
C ALA A 90 2.50 14.59 -14.05
N ALA A 91 2.88 13.56 -14.81
CA ALA A 91 1.93 12.66 -15.45
C ALA A 91 1.15 11.81 -14.43
N VAL A 92 1.80 11.40 -13.33
CA VAL A 92 1.13 10.71 -12.21
C VAL A 92 0.10 11.63 -11.55
N MET A 93 0.45 12.89 -11.29
CA MET A 93 -0.48 13.86 -10.67
C MET A 93 -1.65 14.18 -11.60
N ASP A 94 -1.41 14.35 -12.90
CA ASP A 94 -2.45 14.58 -13.89
C ASP A 94 -3.46 13.42 -13.92
N ALA A 95 -2.98 12.18 -13.95
CA ALA A 95 -3.83 10.99 -13.88
C ALA A 95 -4.63 10.92 -12.56
N LEU A 96 -4.01 11.27 -11.43
CA LEU A 96 -4.67 11.28 -10.12
C LEU A 96 -5.81 12.31 -10.06
N LEU A 97 -5.56 13.53 -10.54
CA LEU A 97 -6.55 14.60 -10.61
C LEU A 97 -7.69 14.24 -11.57
N GLY A 98 -7.38 13.63 -12.71
CA GLY A 98 -8.37 13.19 -13.70
C GLY A 98 -9.30 12.07 -13.21
N MET A 99 -8.86 11.23 -12.26
CA MET A 99 -9.72 10.20 -11.64
C MET A 99 -10.59 10.76 -10.51
N SER A 100 -10.26 11.94 -9.99
CA SER A 100 -10.82 12.51 -8.76
C SER A 100 -11.69 13.73 -9.04
N THR A 101 -12.15 13.93 -10.29
CA THR A 101 -12.91 15.12 -10.72
C THR A 101 -14.18 15.36 -9.91
N ASP A 102 -14.77 14.29 -9.36
CA ASP A 102 -16.01 14.37 -8.58
C ASP A 102 -15.75 14.35 -7.06
N THR A 103 -14.50 14.20 -6.61
CA THR A 103 -14.12 14.07 -5.19
C THR A 103 -13.15 15.14 -4.70
N LEU A 104 -12.51 15.89 -5.60
CA LEU A 104 -11.63 17.00 -5.25
C LEU A 104 -12.47 18.23 -4.87
N ASP A 105 -12.54 18.49 -3.57
CA ASP A 105 -13.06 19.75 -3.06
C ASP A 105 -11.96 20.83 -3.01
N ASP A 106 -12.38 22.08 -2.79
CA ASP A 106 -11.47 23.23 -2.70
C ASP A 106 -10.45 23.07 -1.55
N VAL A 107 -10.77 22.27 -0.53
CA VAL A 107 -9.87 22.02 0.61
C VAL A 107 -8.71 21.13 0.20
N GLU A 108 -9.00 20.05 -0.53
CA GLU A 108 -8.00 19.13 -1.04
C GLU A 108 -7.13 19.80 -2.11
N LEU A 109 -7.73 20.60 -3.00
CA LEU A 109 -6.98 21.37 -4.00
C LEU A 109 -6.00 22.35 -3.34
N LYS A 110 -6.46 23.11 -2.33
CA LYS A 110 -5.60 24.03 -1.58
C LYS A 110 -4.44 23.30 -0.90
N ARG A 111 -4.69 22.11 -0.35
CA ARG A 111 -3.63 21.30 0.26
C ARG A 111 -2.59 20.85 -0.75
N LEU A 112 -2.98 20.52 -1.98
CA LEU A 112 -2.05 20.18 -3.06
C LEU A 112 -1.18 21.39 -3.45
N GLU A 113 -1.76 22.58 -3.53
CA GLU A 113 -1.02 23.82 -3.79
C GLU A 113 0.03 24.09 -2.71
N GLU A 114 -0.34 23.92 -1.44
CA GLU A 114 0.56 24.08 -0.29
C GLU A 114 1.75 23.10 -0.34
N LEU A 115 1.51 21.84 -0.71
CA LEU A 115 2.57 20.84 -0.89
C LEU A 115 3.55 21.22 -2.00
N VAL A 116 3.05 21.73 -3.13
CA VAL A 116 3.90 22.20 -4.25
C VAL A 116 4.69 23.45 -3.83
N ALA A 117 4.07 24.39 -3.13
CA ALA A 117 4.74 25.58 -2.62
C ALA A 117 5.86 25.23 -1.62
N ALA A 118 5.61 24.28 -0.72
CA ALA A 118 6.60 23.77 0.21
C ALA A 118 7.79 23.12 -0.53
N ALA A 119 7.54 22.27 -1.53
CA ALA A 119 8.59 21.66 -2.34
C ALA A 119 9.46 22.69 -3.08
N ARG A 120 8.86 23.79 -3.57
CA ARG A 120 9.61 24.91 -4.18
C ARG A 120 10.51 25.60 -3.17
N LYS A 121 10.03 25.83 -1.94
CA LYS A 121 10.81 26.47 -0.88
C LYS A 121 12.00 25.62 -0.46
N SER A 122 11.79 24.33 -0.18
CA SER A 122 12.86 23.41 0.20
C SER A 122 13.96 23.28 -0.86
N ARG A 123 13.61 23.40 -2.15
CA ARG A 123 14.62 23.42 -3.23
C ARG A 123 15.47 24.70 -3.22
N ARG A 124 14.89 25.83 -2.82
CA ARG A 124 15.60 27.12 -2.73
C ARG A 124 16.52 27.18 -1.52
N ASP A 125 16.14 26.55 -0.41
CA ASP A 125 16.92 26.55 0.82
C ASP A 125 18.10 25.55 0.78
N ASN A 126 18.06 24.59 -0.15
CA ASN A 126 19.12 23.60 -0.42
C ASN A 126 20.04 23.97 -1.60
N ALA A 127 19.88 25.16 -2.20
CA ALA A 127 20.66 25.67 -3.32
C ALA A 127 21.50 26.87 -2.87
#